data_AF-A0A8B6G681-F1
#
_entry.id   AF-A0A8B6G681-F1
#
_cell.length_a   1.000
_cell.length_b   1.000
_cell.length_c   1.000
_cell.angle_alpha   90.00
_cell.angle_beta   90.00
_cell.angle_gamma   90.00
#
_symmetry.space_group_name_H-M   'P 1'
#
loop_
_entity.id
_entity.type
_entity.pdbx_description
1 polymer ?
#
loop_
_entity_poly.entity_id
_entity_poly.type
_entity_poly.pdbx_seq_one_letter_code
_entity_poly.pdbx_strand_id
1 'polypeptide(L)'
;MANKLLVLLCDGFRWDYLENRKDLKGFQRLLNEGVKADYLEPVYPSLSYPNYYSLMTGIPYPGDDASVPELVQYYHQLCYTSLQICGFLLFVHGTFMSCSMLKRLKRRLNIRRRNNQSPLPTVVRTILALHRNGLSNVGYRYMWRTLNIGFGLCVTQSRARLCLRTIDQQGVLNRSHRVLRRRVYYNRGPNYLIHVDGYDKLKPYGIAIHGAIDGYSRKLLWLIASPSNNNPRYVGYWYLNWIKQRKMLPRVVRSDAGTEKRHNEGFTKIVAT
;
A
#
# COMPACT_ATOMS: atom_id res chain seq x y z
N MET A 1 9.70 21.18 8.18
CA MET A 1 8.74 20.19 7.64
C MET A 1 9.51 18.91 7.36
N ALA A 2 8.99 17.73 7.70
CA ALA A 2 9.66 16.48 7.33
C ALA A 2 9.49 16.23 5.82
N ASN A 3 10.59 16.22 5.07
CA ASN A 3 10.57 15.86 3.66
C ASN A 3 10.14 14.39 3.53
N LYS A 4 9.03 14.15 2.83
CA LYS A 4 8.51 12.80 2.61
C LYS A 4 9.19 12.21 1.40
N LEU A 5 9.84 11.05 1.57
CA LEU A 5 10.43 10.29 0.47
C LEU A 5 9.39 9.33 -0.11
N LEU A 6 9.20 9.38 -1.44
CA LEU A 6 8.41 8.41 -2.19
C LEU A 6 9.38 7.49 -2.94
N VAL A 7 9.43 6.22 -2.55
CA VAL A 7 10.24 5.19 -3.22
C VAL A 7 9.36 4.39 -4.16
N LEU A 8 9.78 4.25 -5.42
CA LEU A 8 9.10 3.45 -6.44
C LEU A 8 9.98 2.24 -6.78
N LEU A 9 9.47 1.04 -6.52
CA LEU A 9 10.12 -0.22 -6.90
C LEU A 9 9.38 -0.78 -8.13
N CYS A 10 10.11 -0.97 -9.22
CA CYS A 10 9.55 -1.39 -10.52
C CYS A 10 10.09 -2.78 -10.90
N ASP A 11 9.27 -3.82 -10.76
CA ASP A 11 9.61 -5.21 -11.09
C ASP A 11 9.50 -5.52 -12.58
N GLY A 12 10.31 -6.46 -13.08
CA GLY A 12 10.23 -6.94 -14.47
C GLY A 12 10.65 -5.93 -15.53
N PHE A 13 11.23 -4.80 -15.12
CA PHE A 13 11.83 -3.82 -16.02
C PHE A 13 13.33 -4.13 -16.19
N ARG A 14 13.82 -4.07 -17.43
CA ARG A 14 15.27 -4.02 -17.67
C ARG A 14 15.83 -2.73 -17.05
N TRP A 15 17.07 -2.77 -16.55
CA TRP A 15 17.69 -1.66 -15.80
C TRP A 15 17.73 -0.31 -16.56
N ASP A 16 17.76 -0.36 -17.89
CA ASP A 16 17.77 0.78 -18.82
C ASP A 16 16.40 1.06 -19.46
N TYR A 17 15.34 0.33 -19.09
CA TYR A 17 14.03 0.43 -19.74
C TYR A 17 13.45 1.84 -19.69
N LEU A 18 13.61 2.53 -18.54
CA LEU A 18 13.09 3.88 -18.36
C LEU A 18 13.91 4.94 -19.10
N GLU A 19 15.17 4.68 -19.41
CA GLU A 19 16.04 5.58 -20.19
C GLU A 19 15.70 5.50 -21.68
N ASN A 20 15.42 4.30 -22.17
CA ASN A 20 15.10 4.05 -23.58
C ASN A 20 13.68 4.49 -23.96
N ARG A 21 12.77 4.64 -22.99
CA ARG A 21 11.35 5.00 -23.21
C ARG A 21 11.07 6.48 -22.95
N LYS A 22 11.50 7.32 -23.90
CA LYS A 22 11.29 8.78 -23.88
C LYS A 22 9.82 9.20 -24.01
N ASP A 23 8.97 8.31 -24.51
CA ASP A 23 7.52 8.50 -24.61
C ASP A 23 6.82 8.46 -23.24
N LEU A 24 7.47 7.95 -22.19
CA LEU A 24 6.92 7.90 -20.83
C LEU A 24 7.19 9.19 -20.05
N LYS A 25 6.57 10.31 -20.46
CA LYS A 25 6.79 11.67 -19.88
C LYS A 25 6.78 11.71 -18.35
N GLY A 26 5.92 10.93 -17.69
CA GLY A 26 5.87 10.87 -16.23
C GLY A 26 7.10 10.23 -15.58
N PHE A 27 7.67 9.19 -16.18
CA PHE A 27 8.94 8.62 -15.70
C PHE A 27 10.13 9.51 -16.05
N GLN A 28 10.14 10.14 -17.22
CA GLN A 28 11.17 11.13 -17.57
C GLN A 28 11.23 12.27 -16.56
N ARG A 29 10.05 12.77 -16.13
CA ARG A 29 9.98 13.76 -15.06
C ARG A 29 10.52 13.24 -13.72
N LEU A 30 10.19 12.00 -13.35
CA LEU A 30 10.71 11.37 -12.12
C LEU A 30 12.22 11.13 -12.18
N LEU A 31 12.79 10.83 -13.35
CA LEU A 31 14.24 10.68 -13.53
C LEU A 31 14.95 12.04 -13.47
N ASN A 32 14.37 13.09 -14.07
CA ASN A 32 14.96 14.42 -14.09
C ASN A 32 14.82 15.18 -12.76
N GLU A 33 13.70 15.00 -12.05
CA GLU A 33 13.41 15.68 -10.78
C GLU A 33 13.67 14.80 -9.54
N GLY A 34 14.03 13.52 -9.73
CA GLY A 34 14.22 12.54 -8.67
C GLY A 34 15.61 11.90 -8.70
N VAL A 35 15.74 10.77 -7.99
CA VAL A 35 16.98 10.00 -7.90
C VAL A 35 16.70 8.56 -8.34
N LYS A 36 17.58 8.02 -9.20
CA LYS A 36 17.60 6.62 -9.61
C LYS A 36 18.83 5.96 -8.97
N ALA A 37 18.65 4.74 -8.46
CA ALA A 37 19.80 3.92 -8.05
C ALA A 37 20.42 3.26 -9.30
N ASP A 38 21.74 3.32 -9.44
CA ASP A 38 22.47 2.75 -10.59
C ASP A 38 22.30 1.24 -10.68
N TYR A 39 22.37 0.57 -9.52
CA TYR A 39 22.11 -0.85 -9.37
C TYR A 39 21.58 -1.14 -7.96
N LEU A 40 20.98 -2.31 -7.81
CA LEU A 40 20.67 -2.92 -6.53
C LEU A 40 21.54 -4.16 -6.42
N GLU A 41 22.23 -4.35 -5.30
CA GLU A 41 22.81 -5.64 -4.96
C GLU A 41 21.68 -6.54 -4.44
N PRO A 42 21.20 -7.51 -5.24
CA PRO A 42 20.03 -8.26 -4.88
C PRO A 42 20.39 -9.26 -3.78
N VAL A 43 19.62 -9.22 -2.71
CA VAL A 43 19.56 -10.25 -1.68
C VAL A 43 19.25 -11.63 -2.28
N TYR A 44 18.41 -11.66 -3.32
CA TYR A 44 18.12 -12.84 -4.13
C TYR A 44 18.09 -12.44 -5.62
N PRO A 45 18.99 -12.97 -6.46
CA PRO A 45 19.08 -12.56 -7.87
C PRO A 45 17.82 -12.84 -8.69
N SER A 46 17.14 -13.96 -8.41
CA SER A 46 16.00 -14.45 -9.20
C SER A 46 14.64 -14.12 -8.60
N LEU A 47 14.58 -13.59 -7.37
CA LEU A 47 13.34 -13.36 -6.64
C LEU A 47 13.26 -11.92 -6.13
N SER A 48 12.29 -11.16 -6.65
CA SER A 48 12.12 -9.75 -6.32
C SER A 48 11.57 -9.51 -4.90
N TYR A 49 10.78 -10.46 -4.38
CA TYR A 49 10.10 -10.30 -3.08
C TYR A 49 11.07 -10.19 -1.88
N PRO A 50 12.10 -11.06 -1.73
CA PRO A 50 13.15 -10.87 -0.73
C PRO A 50 13.86 -9.52 -0.82
N ASN A 51 14.15 -9.04 -2.04
CA ASN A 51 14.79 -7.74 -2.27
C ASN A 51 13.92 -6.58 -1.75
N TYR A 52 12.61 -6.63 -2.02
CA TYR A 52 11.66 -5.62 -1.53
C TYR A 52 11.54 -5.63 -0.01
N TYR A 53 11.50 -6.82 0.58
CA TYR A 53 11.44 -6.94 2.03
C TYR A 53 12.72 -6.40 2.68
N SER A 54 13.90 -6.71 2.15
CA SER A 54 15.16 -6.18 2.63
C SER A 54 15.16 -4.64 2.58
N LEU A 55 14.83 -4.04 1.42
CA LEU A 55 14.74 -2.58 1.26
C LEU A 55 13.74 -1.92 2.21
N MET A 56 12.55 -2.50 2.38
CA MET A 56 11.51 -1.91 3.22
C MET A 56 11.79 -2.06 4.71
N THR A 57 12.54 -3.09 5.11
CA THR A 57 12.79 -3.39 6.53
C THR A 57 14.17 -2.97 7.00
N GLY A 58 15.12 -2.77 6.08
CA GLY A 58 16.53 -2.53 6.39
C GLY A 58 17.24 -3.75 6.99
N ILE A 59 16.60 -4.92 7.01
CA ILE A 59 17.16 -6.16 7.56
C ILE A 59 17.77 -6.94 6.38
N PRO A 60 19.10 -7.10 6.33
CA PRO A 60 19.75 -7.82 5.25
C PRO A 60 19.39 -9.30 5.33
N TYR A 61 19.21 -9.91 4.16
CA TYR A 61 19.07 -11.36 4.06
C TYR A 61 20.42 -12.02 4.32
N PRO A 62 20.46 -13.14 5.07
CA PRO A 62 21.72 -13.74 5.51
C PRO A 62 22.50 -14.49 4.42
N GLY A 63 21.99 -14.60 3.19
CA GLY A 63 22.64 -15.34 2.09
C GLY A 63 22.03 -16.72 1.85
N ASP A 64 22.36 -17.32 0.71
CA ASP A 64 21.87 -18.67 0.31
C ASP A 64 22.60 -19.80 1.05
N ASP A 65 23.81 -19.53 1.51
CA ASP A 65 24.64 -20.39 2.35
C ASP A 65 24.33 -20.23 3.84
N ALA A 66 23.37 -19.36 4.19
CA ALA A 66 22.98 -19.10 5.57
C ALA A 66 22.57 -20.39 6.29
N SER A 67 23.11 -20.57 7.49
CA SER A 67 22.73 -21.67 8.34
C SER A 67 21.26 -21.57 8.76
N VAL A 68 20.65 -22.72 9.04
CA VAL A 68 19.26 -22.77 9.53
C VAL A 68 19.00 -21.86 10.74
N PRO A 69 19.89 -21.76 11.75
CA PRO A 69 19.77 -20.76 12.82
C PRO A 69 19.70 -19.31 12.33
N GLU A 70 20.53 -18.91 11.37
CA GLU A 70 20.57 -17.56 10.81
C GLU A 70 19.29 -17.23 10.05
N LEU A 71 18.82 -18.16 9.21
CA LEU A 71 17.52 -18.03 8.51
C LEU A 71 16.37 -17.90 9.50
N VAL A 72 16.37 -18.72 10.56
CA VAL A 72 15.35 -18.65 11.62
C VAL A 72 15.39 -17.32 12.36
N GLN A 73 16.58 -16.77 12.61
CA GLN A 73 16.75 -15.47 13.24
C GLN A 73 16.27 -14.33 12.33
N TYR A 74 16.63 -14.37 11.05
CA TYR A 74 16.18 -13.44 10.02
C TYR A 74 14.64 -13.40 9.92
N TYR A 75 14.00 -14.55 9.67
CA TYR A 75 12.54 -14.59 9.59
C TYR A 75 11.85 -14.27 10.92
N HIS A 76 12.52 -14.56 12.04
CA HIS A 76 12.03 -14.14 13.34
C HIS A 76 12.04 -12.61 13.46
N GLN A 77 13.12 -11.92 13.08
CA GLN A 77 13.21 -10.45 13.09
C GLN A 77 12.12 -9.82 12.22
N LEU A 78 11.84 -10.41 11.05
CA LEU A 78 10.76 -10.01 10.13
C LEU A 78 9.33 -10.31 10.64
N CYS A 79 9.16 -10.72 11.90
CA CYS A 79 7.86 -10.92 12.51
C CYS A 79 7.02 -12.05 11.85
N TYR A 80 7.65 -13.07 11.25
CA TYR A 80 6.91 -14.23 10.77
C TYR A 80 6.52 -15.19 11.90
N THR A 81 5.37 -15.84 11.72
CA THR A 81 4.89 -16.88 12.64
C THR A 81 5.73 -18.15 12.50
N SER A 82 5.73 -19.01 13.52
CA SER A 82 6.46 -20.28 13.44
C SER A 82 6.07 -21.13 12.23
N LEU A 83 4.78 -21.16 11.88
CA LEU A 83 4.31 -21.89 10.71
C LEU A 83 4.86 -21.29 9.41
N GLN A 84 4.86 -19.97 9.28
CA GLN A 84 5.42 -19.28 8.13
C GLN A 84 6.93 -19.52 8.02
N ILE A 85 7.66 -19.45 9.14
CA ILE A 85 9.10 -19.75 9.16
C ILE A 85 9.35 -21.18 8.68
N CYS A 86 8.62 -22.17 9.18
CA CYS A 86 8.72 -23.55 8.69
C CYS A 86 8.39 -23.64 7.18
N GLY A 87 7.38 -22.93 6.72
CA GLY A 87 7.03 -22.85 5.30
C GLY A 87 8.15 -22.26 4.45
N PHE A 88 8.77 -21.15 4.86
CA PHE A 88 9.88 -20.56 4.13
C PHE A 88 11.10 -21.47 4.12
N LEU A 89 11.43 -22.11 5.24
CA LEU A 89 12.51 -23.10 5.29
C LEU A 89 12.26 -24.22 4.28
N LEU A 90 11.03 -24.72 4.16
CA LEU A 90 10.70 -25.79 3.22
C LEU A 90 10.68 -25.32 1.76
N PHE A 91 9.92 -24.28 1.45
CA PHE A 91 9.62 -23.88 0.06
C PHE A 91 10.70 -22.99 -0.58
N VAL A 92 11.48 -22.25 0.23
CA VAL A 92 12.54 -21.37 -0.28
C VAL A 92 13.89 -22.04 -0.12
N HIS A 93 14.15 -22.68 1.03
CA HIS A 93 15.49 -23.20 1.38
C HIS A 93 15.62 -24.72 1.30
N GLY A 94 14.58 -25.42 0.81
CA GLY A 94 14.58 -26.89 0.71
C GLY A 94 14.78 -27.63 2.03
N THR A 95 14.63 -26.95 3.17
CA THR A 95 14.97 -27.47 4.49
C THR A 95 13.69 -27.77 5.28
N PHE A 96 13.42 -29.05 5.50
CA PHE A 96 12.29 -29.45 6.33
C PHE A 96 12.57 -29.20 7.82
N MET A 97 11.67 -28.47 8.49
CA MET A 97 11.71 -28.29 9.93
C MET A 97 10.30 -28.25 10.52
N SER A 98 10.02 -29.13 11.48
CA SER A 98 8.75 -29.11 12.21
C SER A 98 8.64 -27.89 13.15
N CYS A 99 7.41 -27.48 13.47
CA CYS A 99 7.14 -26.42 14.44
C CYS A 99 7.77 -26.70 15.82
N SER A 100 7.86 -27.97 16.24
CA SER A 100 8.46 -28.36 17.52
C SER A 100 9.98 -28.17 17.52
N MET A 101 10.65 -28.55 16.43
CA MET A 101 12.08 -28.32 16.23
C MET A 101 12.38 -26.82 16.20
N LEU A 102 11.60 -26.06 15.45
CA LEU A 102 11.74 -24.61 15.38
C LEU A 102 11.55 -23.96 16.76
N LYS A 103 10.52 -24.38 17.52
CA LYS A 103 10.31 -23.90 18.89
C LYS A 103 11.55 -24.15 19.75
N ARG A 104 12.13 -25.37 19.71
CA ARG A 104 13.35 -25.73 20.44
C ARG A 104 14.55 -24.87 20.03
N LEU A 105 14.77 -24.69 18.73
CA LEU A 105 15.84 -23.86 18.19
C LEU A 105 15.71 -22.39 18.65
N LYS A 106 14.51 -21.81 18.58
CA LYS A 106 14.25 -20.44 19.07
C LYS A 106 14.51 -20.29 20.57
N ARG A 107 14.40 -21.36 21.37
CA ARG A 107 14.80 -21.32 22.79
C ARG A 107 16.31 -21.25 22.92
N ARG A 108 17.04 -22.09 22.16
CA ARG A 108 18.50 -22.13 22.16
C ARG A 108 19.11 -20.80 21.71
N LEU A 109 18.50 -20.15 20.72
CA LEU A 109 18.91 -18.83 20.23
C LEU A 109 18.41 -17.66 21.09
N ASN A 110 17.64 -17.92 22.15
CA ASN A 110 17.03 -16.90 23.01
C ASN A 110 16.17 -15.82 22.29
N ILE A 111 15.64 -16.13 21.11
CA ILE A 111 14.86 -15.18 20.29
C ILE A 111 13.36 -15.22 20.62
N ARG A 112 12.97 -15.23 21.90
CA ARG A 112 11.56 -15.24 22.31
C ARG A 112 11.06 -13.84 22.66
N ARG A 113 10.03 -13.38 21.94
CA ARG A 113 9.41 -12.07 22.21
C ARG A 113 8.75 -11.95 23.58
N ARG A 114 8.17 -13.02 24.12
CA ARG A 114 7.40 -12.95 25.37
C ARG A 114 8.28 -12.65 26.58
N ASN A 115 9.52 -13.14 26.58
CA ASN A 115 10.42 -13.08 27.73
C ASN A 115 11.42 -11.93 27.64
N ASN A 116 11.55 -11.30 26.48
CA ASN A 116 12.53 -10.23 26.23
C ASN A 116 11.84 -8.91 25.80
N GLN A 117 10.74 -8.54 26.46
CA GLN A 117 9.91 -7.41 26.00
C GLN A 117 10.57 -6.06 26.30
N SER A 118 10.52 -5.15 25.33
CA SER A 118 10.98 -3.77 25.55
C SER A 118 10.12 -3.05 26.59
N PRO A 119 10.70 -2.11 27.36
CA PRO A 119 10.00 -1.37 28.41
C PRO A 119 8.69 -0.72 27.92
N LEU A 120 7.64 -0.80 28.74
CA LEU A 120 6.32 -0.27 28.38
C LEU A 120 6.32 1.24 28.08
N PRO A 121 7.02 2.09 28.86
CA PRO A 121 7.09 3.51 28.55
C PRO A 121 7.65 3.79 27.14
N THR A 122 8.69 3.06 26.73
CA THR A 122 9.30 3.18 25.40
C THR A 122 8.31 2.81 24.29
N VAL A 123 7.58 1.70 24.46
CA VAL A 123 6.57 1.25 23.48
C VAL A 123 5.45 2.28 23.34
N VAL A 124 4.91 2.78 24.45
CA VAL A 124 3.82 3.77 24.45
C VAL A 124 4.27 5.09 23.82
N ARG A 125 5.45 5.60 24.19
CA ARG A 125 6.02 6.83 23.60
C ARG A 125 6.17 6.70 22.08
N THR A 126 6.64 5.55 21.60
CA THR A 126 6.80 5.28 20.16
C THR A 126 5.45 5.27 19.44
N ILE A 127 4.41 4.61 20.01
CA ILE A 127 3.06 4.61 19.44
C ILE A 127 2.49 6.03 19.37
N LEU A 128 2.64 6.82 20.42
CA LEU A 128 2.16 8.21 20.45
C LEU A 128 2.86 9.08 19.40
N ALA A 129 4.18 8.92 19.23
CA ALA A 129 4.93 9.60 18.18
C ALA A 129 4.43 9.21 16.77
N LEU A 130 4.17 7.92 16.53
CA LEU A 130 3.63 7.43 15.26
C LEU A 130 2.22 8.00 14.98
N HIS A 131 1.36 8.06 16.00
CA HIS A 131 0.03 8.66 15.87
C HIS A 131 0.11 10.15 15.50
N ARG A 132 1.01 10.91 16.13
CA ARG A 132 1.27 12.33 15.79
C ARG A 132 1.75 12.50 14.35
N ASN A 133 2.51 11.53 13.84
CA ASN A 133 2.98 11.49 12.45
C ASN A 133 1.94 10.93 11.44
N GLY A 134 0.68 10.75 11.85
CA GLY A 134 -0.42 10.36 10.96
C GLY A 134 -0.67 8.86 10.85
N LEU A 135 0.05 8.01 11.59
CA LEU A 135 -0.18 6.55 11.68
C LEU A 135 -1.21 6.18 12.75
N SER A 136 -2.20 7.05 13.02
CA SER A 136 -3.25 6.82 14.02
C SER A 136 -4.34 5.85 13.56
N ASN A 137 -4.56 5.72 12.24
CA ASN A 137 -5.63 4.88 11.70
C ASN A 137 -5.16 3.50 11.21
N VAL A 138 -4.18 2.90 11.90
CA VAL A 138 -3.61 1.59 11.53
C VAL A 138 -4.07 0.47 12.46
N GLY A 139 -4.11 -0.75 11.95
CA GLY A 139 -4.42 -1.94 12.74
C GLY A 139 -3.25 -2.37 13.64
N TYR A 140 -3.55 -3.11 14.71
CA TYR A 140 -2.53 -3.57 15.67
C TYR A 140 -1.45 -4.45 15.04
N ARG A 141 -1.75 -5.20 13.98
CA ARG A 141 -0.76 -6.03 13.25
C ARG A 141 0.28 -5.17 12.53
N TYR A 142 -0.18 -4.09 11.92
CA TYR A 142 0.70 -3.12 11.26
C TYR A 142 1.56 -2.41 12.31
N MET A 143 0.93 -1.85 13.34
CA MET A 143 1.65 -1.20 14.45
C MET A 143 2.67 -2.14 15.11
N TRP A 144 2.30 -3.41 15.35
CA TRP A 144 3.20 -4.41 15.89
C TRP A 144 4.45 -4.62 15.02
N ARG A 145 4.27 -4.72 13.70
CA ARG A 145 5.39 -4.83 12.75
C ARG A 145 6.25 -3.57 12.76
N THR A 146 5.63 -2.39 12.69
CA THR A 146 6.35 -1.10 12.75
C THR A 146 7.21 -1.00 14.00
N LEU A 147 6.66 -1.35 15.18
CA LEU A 147 7.41 -1.33 16.44
C LEU A 147 8.59 -2.31 16.43
N ASN A 148 8.39 -3.54 15.94
CA ASN A 148 9.45 -4.56 15.99
C ASN A 148 10.52 -4.39 14.91
N ILE A 149 10.11 -4.08 13.68
CA ILE A 149 11.00 -4.00 12.53
C ILE A 149 11.54 -2.57 12.41
N GLY A 150 10.66 -1.58 12.37
CA GLY A 150 11.05 -0.18 12.14
C GLY A 150 11.71 0.51 13.32
N PHE A 151 11.44 0.08 14.56
CA PHE A 151 12.02 0.66 15.78
C PHE A 151 12.84 -0.34 16.60
N GLY A 152 13.02 -1.57 16.12
CA GLY A 152 13.81 -2.60 16.82
C GLY A 152 13.25 -3.03 18.18
N LEU A 153 11.98 -2.73 18.49
CA LEU A 153 11.40 -3.01 19.80
C LEU A 153 10.89 -4.45 19.90
N CYS A 154 11.12 -5.11 21.03
CA CYS A 154 10.58 -6.44 21.25
C CYS A 154 9.16 -6.35 21.85
N VAL A 155 8.15 -6.47 20.99
CA VAL A 155 6.74 -6.35 21.38
C VAL A 155 5.94 -7.55 20.89
N THR A 156 5.07 -8.11 21.72
CA THR A 156 4.13 -9.16 21.32
C THR A 156 2.88 -8.55 20.65
N GLN A 157 2.21 -9.31 19.79
CA GLN A 157 0.96 -8.84 19.14
C GLN A 157 -0.12 -8.47 20.17
N SER A 158 -0.24 -9.25 21.24
CA SER A 158 -1.20 -9.00 22.32
C SER A 158 -0.92 -7.69 23.04
N ARG A 159 0.36 -7.39 23.32
CA ARG A 159 0.78 -6.15 23.96
C ARG A 159 0.57 -4.94 23.06
N ALA A 160 0.95 -5.01 21.78
CA ALA A 160 0.65 -3.95 20.83
C ALA A 160 -0.86 -3.68 20.71
N ARG A 161 -1.67 -4.73 20.70
CA ARG A 161 -3.15 -4.62 20.73
C ARG A 161 -3.65 -3.94 22.01
N LEU A 162 -3.12 -4.30 23.17
CA LEU A 162 -3.49 -3.71 24.45
C LEU A 162 -3.12 -2.22 24.49
N CYS A 163 -1.87 -1.89 24.15
CA CYS A 163 -1.42 -0.49 24.08
C CYS A 163 -2.31 0.34 23.17
N LEU A 164 -2.66 -0.15 21.97
CA LEU A 164 -3.55 0.58 21.06
C LEU A 164 -4.97 0.73 21.60
N ARG A 165 -5.51 -0.28 22.31
CA ARG A 165 -6.81 -0.16 22.99
C ARG A 165 -6.79 0.89 24.08
N THR A 166 -5.70 1.00 24.82
CA THR A 166 -5.54 2.01 25.88
C THR A 166 -5.33 3.41 25.31
N ILE A 167 -4.54 3.55 24.22
CA ILE A 167 -4.19 4.85 23.62
C ILE A 167 -5.31 5.39 22.72
N ASP A 168 -5.98 4.52 21.95
CA ASP A 168 -7.00 4.90 20.96
C ASP A 168 -8.15 3.89 20.97
N GLN A 169 -8.88 3.86 22.09
CA GLN A 169 -10.05 2.99 22.26
C GLN A 169 -11.07 3.22 21.14
N GLN A 170 -11.37 4.49 20.84
CA GLN A 170 -12.38 4.84 19.83
C GLN A 170 -11.97 4.39 18.43
N GLY A 171 -10.71 4.61 18.02
CA GLY A 171 -10.24 4.14 16.71
C GLY A 171 -10.18 2.62 16.61
N VAL A 172 -9.90 1.91 17.71
CA VAL A 172 -10.02 0.44 17.74
C VAL A 172 -11.47 -0.01 17.57
N LEU A 173 -12.42 0.61 18.28
CA LEU A 173 -13.85 0.31 18.19
C LEU A 173 -14.38 0.58 16.77
N ASN A 174 -14.09 1.75 16.21
CA ASN A 174 -14.49 2.11 14.86
C ASN A 174 -14.01 1.06 13.83
N ARG A 175 -12.78 0.58 13.96
CA ARG A 175 -12.24 -0.49 13.09
C ARG A 175 -12.89 -1.85 13.32
N SER A 176 -13.19 -2.23 14.57
CA SER A 176 -13.87 -3.52 14.84
C SER A 176 -15.30 -3.54 14.31
N HIS A 177 -16.00 -2.43 14.37
CA HIS A 177 -17.34 -2.28 13.78
C HIS A 177 -17.30 -2.11 12.24
N ARG A 178 -16.10 -2.19 11.62
CA ARG A 178 -15.88 -1.88 10.19
C ARG A 178 -16.43 -0.51 9.80
N VAL A 179 -16.55 0.40 10.76
CA VAL A 179 -16.98 1.76 10.52
C VAL A 179 -15.82 2.46 9.82
N LEU A 180 -15.94 2.56 8.50
CA LEU A 180 -15.03 3.36 7.71
C LEU A 180 -15.15 4.80 8.20
N ARG A 181 -14.10 5.33 8.83
CA ARG A 181 -14.01 6.75 9.16
C ARG A 181 -13.89 7.52 7.85
N ARG A 182 -15.04 7.85 7.25
CA ARG A 182 -15.11 8.66 6.03
C ARG A 182 -14.48 10.01 6.34
N ARG A 183 -13.57 10.47 5.48
CA ARG A 183 -13.14 11.87 5.49
C ARG A 183 -14.41 12.72 5.32
N VAL A 184 -14.53 13.83 6.05
CA VAL A 184 -15.66 14.75 5.89
C VAL A 184 -15.65 15.23 4.44
N TYR A 185 -16.66 14.80 3.69
CA TYR A 185 -16.80 15.08 2.27
C TYR A 185 -17.72 16.29 2.13
N TYR A 186 -17.12 17.49 2.10
CA TYR A 186 -17.87 18.73 1.93
C TYR A 186 -18.10 19.01 0.44
N ASN A 187 -19.38 19.08 0.04
CA ASN A 187 -19.78 19.46 -1.31
C ASN A 187 -20.84 20.56 -1.23
N ARG A 188 -20.67 21.66 -1.99
CA ARG A 188 -21.48 22.89 -1.81
C ARG A 188 -22.91 22.80 -2.35
N GLY A 189 -23.26 21.72 -3.06
CA GLY A 189 -24.58 21.51 -3.63
C GLY A 189 -24.56 20.59 -4.86
N PRO A 190 -25.73 20.28 -5.44
CA PRO A 190 -25.81 19.56 -6.70
C PRO A 190 -25.01 20.26 -7.81
N ASN A 191 -24.41 19.49 -8.72
CA ASN A 191 -23.56 19.97 -9.83
C ASN A 191 -22.27 20.68 -9.42
N TYR A 192 -21.95 20.79 -8.12
CA TYR A 192 -20.66 21.35 -7.73
C TYR A 192 -19.51 20.38 -8.03
N LEU A 193 -19.72 19.08 -7.80
CA LEU A 193 -18.70 18.06 -7.99
C LEU A 193 -19.31 16.76 -8.52
N ILE A 194 -18.86 16.31 -9.68
CA ILE A 194 -19.21 15.02 -10.27
C ILE A 194 -18.08 14.02 -10.03
N HIS A 195 -18.42 12.80 -9.61
CA HIS A 195 -17.50 11.67 -9.62
C HIS A 195 -17.69 10.84 -10.89
N VAL A 196 -16.60 10.50 -11.56
CA VAL A 196 -16.60 9.62 -12.73
C VAL A 196 -15.71 8.42 -12.42
N ASP A 197 -16.23 7.21 -12.65
CA ASP A 197 -15.51 5.96 -12.35
C ASP A 197 -15.78 4.88 -13.40
N GLY A 198 -14.85 3.92 -13.50
CA GLY A 198 -14.90 2.76 -14.37
C GLY A 198 -14.98 1.46 -13.57
N TYR A 199 -15.86 0.55 -14.00
CA TYR A 199 -16.04 -0.76 -13.39
C TYR A 199 -15.57 -1.86 -14.34
N ASP A 200 -14.49 -2.52 -13.92
CA ASP A 200 -13.69 -3.41 -14.78
C ASP A 200 -13.86 -4.90 -14.49
N LYS A 201 -14.68 -5.28 -13.51
CA LYS A 201 -14.83 -6.70 -13.15
C LYS A 201 -15.44 -7.55 -14.28
N LEU A 202 -16.14 -6.92 -15.22
CA LEU A 202 -16.73 -7.58 -16.38
C LEU A 202 -15.87 -7.44 -17.65
N LYS A 203 -14.70 -6.79 -17.58
CA LYS A 203 -13.75 -6.71 -18.70
C LYS A 203 -13.38 -8.08 -19.30
N PRO A 204 -13.24 -9.18 -18.52
CA PRO A 204 -13.00 -10.52 -19.11
C PRO A 204 -14.09 -10.98 -20.09
N TYR A 205 -15.30 -10.43 -19.99
CA TYR A 205 -16.44 -10.71 -20.88
C TYR A 205 -16.62 -9.61 -21.94
N GLY A 206 -15.65 -8.70 -22.11
CA GLY A 206 -15.73 -7.59 -23.04
C GLY A 206 -16.69 -6.47 -22.61
N ILE A 207 -17.03 -6.37 -21.32
CA ILE A 207 -17.97 -5.37 -20.81
C ILE A 207 -17.25 -4.48 -19.80
N ALA A 208 -16.96 -3.25 -20.20
CA ALA A 208 -16.50 -2.19 -19.32
C ALA A 208 -17.65 -1.22 -19.03
N ILE A 209 -17.98 -1.05 -17.74
CA ILE A 209 -19.06 -0.14 -17.34
C ILE A 209 -18.45 1.18 -16.89
N HIS A 210 -18.98 2.29 -17.38
CA HIS A 210 -18.63 3.63 -16.94
C HIS A 210 -19.83 4.31 -16.30
N GLY A 211 -19.60 4.89 -15.13
CA GLY A 211 -20.63 5.60 -14.39
C GLY A 211 -20.18 6.97 -13.94
N ALA A 212 -21.13 7.88 -13.80
CA ALA A 212 -20.91 9.11 -13.07
C ALA A 212 -22.05 9.41 -12.10
N ILE A 213 -21.70 9.98 -10.96
CA ILE A 213 -22.64 10.36 -9.91
C ILE A 213 -22.42 11.81 -9.47
N ASP A 214 -23.50 12.49 -9.12
CA ASP A 214 -23.41 13.79 -8.46
C ASP A 214 -22.89 13.62 -7.03
N GLY A 215 -21.89 14.41 -6.65
CA GLY A 215 -21.23 14.29 -5.36
C GLY A 215 -22.07 14.74 -4.17
N TYR A 216 -23.15 15.52 -4.39
CA TYR A 216 -24.02 16.04 -3.32
C TYR A 216 -25.24 15.12 -3.16
N SER A 217 -26.07 15.04 -4.20
CA SER A 217 -27.32 14.27 -4.24
C SER A 217 -27.12 12.76 -4.40
N ARG A 218 -25.93 12.30 -4.82
CA ARG A 218 -25.65 10.91 -5.20
C ARG A 218 -26.48 10.38 -6.37
N LYS A 219 -27.15 11.28 -7.11
CA LYS A 219 -27.91 10.93 -8.31
C LYS A 219 -26.98 10.35 -9.38
N LEU A 220 -27.39 9.23 -9.96
CA LEU A 220 -26.73 8.64 -11.13
C LEU A 220 -26.94 9.55 -12.35
N LEU A 221 -25.84 10.00 -12.94
CA LEU A 221 -25.84 10.93 -14.08
C LEU A 221 -25.85 10.18 -15.40
N TRP A 222 -24.99 9.16 -15.51
CA TRP A 222 -25.00 8.17 -16.59
C TRP A 222 -24.40 6.85 -16.10
N LEU A 223 -24.76 5.77 -16.79
CA LEU A 223 -24.19 4.44 -16.62
C LEU A 223 -24.20 3.74 -17.98
N ILE A 224 -23.03 3.48 -18.54
CA ILE A 224 -22.89 3.03 -19.93
C ILE A 224 -21.99 1.80 -19.96
N ALA A 225 -22.47 0.73 -20.59
CA ALA A 225 -21.66 -0.44 -20.91
C ALA A 225 -20.96 -0.20 -22.26
N SER A 226 -19.67 -0.50 -22.32
CA SER A 226 -18.84 -0.32 -23.50
C SER A 226 -17.88 -1.50 -23.68
N PRO A 227 -17.43 -1.81 -24.90
CA PRO A 227 -16.47 -2.89 -25.12
C PRO A 227 -15.09 -2.66 -24.46
N SER A 228 -14.72 -1.41 -24.19
CA SER A 228 -13.43 -1.04 -23.63
C SER A 228 -13.48 0.25 -22.83
N ASN A 229 -12.75 0.26 -21.72
CA ASN A 229 -12.62 1.39 -20.79
C ASN A 229 -11.34 2.21 -21.00
N ASN A 230 -10.40 1.70 -21.82
CA ASN A 230 -9.02 2.18 -21.83
C ASN A 230 -8.85 3.50 -22.59
N ASN A 231 -9.85 3.92 -23.39
CA ASN A 231 -9.76 5.14 -24.18
C ASN A 231 -10.48 6.32 -23.50
N PRO A 232 -9.75 7.38 -23.07
CA PRO A 232 -10.33 8.53 -22.39
C PRO A 232 -11.30 9.33 -23.26
N ARG A 233 -11.23 9.20 -24.60
CA ARG A 233 -12.17 9.85 -25.53
C ARG A 233 -13.60 9.42 -25.28
N TYR A 234 -13.84 8.17 -24.89
CA TYR A 234 -15.18 7.71 -24.58
C TYR A 234 -15.72 8.38 -23.31
N VAL A 235 -14.90 8.51 -22.26
CA VAL A 235 -15.26 9.24 -21.04
C VAL A 235 -15.59 10.70 -21.35
N GLY A 236 -14.77 11.36 -22.17
CA GLY A 236 -15.04 12.72 -22.66
C GLY A 236 -16.32 12.81 -23.48
N TYR A 237 -16.57 11.86 -24.37
CA TYR A 237 -17.79 11.79 -25.18
C TYR A 237 -19.05 11.67 -24.33
N TRP A 238 -19.07 10.77 -23.35
CA TRP A 238 -20.21 10.60 -22.44
C TRP A 238 -20.45 11.84 -21.58
N TYR A 239 -19.38 12.47 -21.10
CA TYR A 239 -19.46 13.74 -20.37
C TYR A 239 -20.07 14.86 -21.21
N LEU A 240 -19.58 15.05 -22.44
CA LEU A 240 -20.10 16.07 -23.36
C LEU A 240 -21.55 15.80 -23.76
N ASN A 241 -21.90 14.54 -24.01
CA ASN A 241 -23.28 14.15 -24.33
C ASN A 241 -24.22 14.44 -23.15
N TRP A 242 -23.79 14.14 -21.92
CA TRP A 242 -24.55 14.45 -20.71
C TRP A 242 -24.74 15.96 -20.51
N ILE A 243 -23.70 16.77 -20.72
CA ILE A 243 -23.80 18.25 -20.66
C ILE A 243 -24.83 18.76 -21.67
N LYS A 244 -24.76 18.27 -22.92
CA LYS A 244 -25.70 18.69 -23.99
C LYS A 244 -27.15 18.38 -23.62
N GLN A 245 -27.40 17.21 -23.03
CA GLN A 245 -28.75 16.79 -22.62
C GLN A 245 -29.29 17.58 -21.43
N ARG A 246 -28.44 17.85 -20.44
CA ARG A 246 -28.86 18.53 -19.19
C ARG A 246 -28.81 20.05 -19.27
N LYS A 247 -28.07 20.62 -20.22
CA LYS A 247 -27.76 22.06 -20.32
C LYS A 247 -27.16 22.61 -19.01
N MET A 248 -26.31 21.83 -18.36
CA MET A 248 -25.66 22.19 -17.09
C MET A 248 -24.17 21.86 -17.12
N LEU A 249 -23.36 22.74 -16.51
CA LEU A 249 -21.92 22.55 -16.37
C LEU A 249 -21.56 22.33 -14.90
N PRO A 250 -20.85 21.24 -14.56
CA PRO A 250 -20.39 21.03 -13.21
C PRO A 250 -19.18 21.90 -12.90
N ARG A 251 -19.07 22.35 -11.66
CA ARG A 251 -17.92 23.18 -11.25
C ARG A 251 -16.62 22.38 -11.15
N VAL A 252 -16.71 21.11 -10.78
CA VAL A 252 -15.57 20.20 -10.65
C VAL A 252 -15.95 18.81 -11.15
N VAL A 253 -15.06 18.21 -11.93
CA VAL A 253 -15.12 16.78 -12.26
C VAL A 253 -13.96 16.08 -11.57
N ARG A 254 -14.23 14.96 -10.89
CA ARG A 254 -13.25 14.13 -10.22
C ARG A 254 -13.36 12.70 -10.73
N SER A 255 -12.31 12.25 -11.39
CA SER A 255 -12.10 10.83 -11.70
C SER A 255 -10.89 10.32 -10.94
N ASP A 256 -10.88 9.04 -10.59
CA ASP A 256 -9.66 8.40 -10.13
C ASP A 256 -8.66 8.34 -11.30
N ALA A 257 -7.39 8.58 -11.00
CA ALA A 257 -6.33 8.50 -11.99
C ALA A 257 -6.14 7.02 -12.34
N GLY A 258 -6.77 6.57 -13.43
CA GLY A 258 -6.52 5.26 -14.00
C GLY A 258 -5.02 5.07 -14.23
N THR A 259 -4.55 3.84 -14.05
CA THR A 259 -3.13 3.42 -14.12
C THR A 259 -2.42 3.76 -15.44
N GLU A 260 -3.15 4.26 -16.45
CA GLU A 260 -2.67 4.55 -17.80
C GLU A 260 -2.68 6.04 -18.20
N LYS A 261 -2.75 7.00 -17.26
CA LYS A 261 -2.68 8.44 -17.61
C LYS A 261 -1.31 9.06 -17.34
N ARG A 262 -0.31 8.66 -18.13
CA ARG A 262 1.00 9.34 -18.26
C ARG A 262 1.15 10.02 -19.62
N HIS A 263 0.20 10.86 -19.96
CA HIS A 263 0.38 12.00 -20.87
C HIS A 263 -0.84 12.90 -20.69
N ASN A 264 -0.61 14.21 -20.74
CA ASN A 264 -1.60 15.26 -20.48
C ASN A 264 -2.96 15.00 -21.17
N GLU A 265 -4.04 15.43 -20.50
CA GLU A 265 -5.46 15.38 -20.92
C GLU A 265 -6.35 14.29 -20.29
N GLY A 266 -6.31 14.15 -18.96
CA GLY A 266 -7.33 13.42 -18.20
C GLY A 266 -7.85 14.22 -17.02
N PHE A 267 -9.00 14.89 -17.20
CA PHE A 267 -9.87 15.56 -16.21
C PHE A 267 -9.42 15.49 -14.74
N THR A 268 -8.31 16.16 -14.41
CA THR A 268 -7.86 16.34 -13.03
C THR A 268 -8.06 17.81 -12.73
N LYS A 269 -9.20 18.14 -12.12
CA LYS A 269 -9.74 19.49 -11.91
C LYS A 269 -9.77 20.35 -13.19
N ILE A 270 -10.86 20.24 -13.95
CA ILE A 270 -11.34 21.43 -14.67
C ILE A 270 -12.06 22.27 -13.61
N VAL A 271 -11.44 23.38 -13.21
CA VAL A 271 -12.16 24.46 -12.55
C VAL A 271 -12.68 25.32 -13.71
N ALA A 272 -13.95 25.17 -14.06
CA ALA A 272 -14.61 26.18 -14.86
C ALA A 272 -14.76 27.42 -13.97
N THR A 273 -13.93 28.42 -14.20
CA THR A 273 -14.24 29.81 -13.83
C THR A 273 -15.27 30.36 -14.79
#